data_AF-A0A932V8U4-F1
#
_entry.id   AF-A0A932V8U4-F1
#
_cell.length_a   1.000
_cell.length_b   1.000
_cell.length_c   1.000
_cell.angle_alpha   90.00
_cell.angle_beta   90.00
_cell.angle_gamma   90.00
#
_symmetry.space_group_name_H-M   'P 1'
#
loop_
_entity.id
_entity.type
_entity.pdbx_description
1 polymer ?
#
loop_
_entity_poly.entity_id
_entity_poly.type
_entity_poly.pdbx_seq_one_letter_code
_entity_poly.pdbx_strand_id
1 'polypeptide(L)' 'MTEPIIKPIDFILRHLNLYPPFVGAGIRSKISRDHRRIEVWMKLRWYNLNAVGTHFGGSLYAMCDPWFMLILIKALGA' A
#
# COMPACT_ATOMS: atom_id res chain seq x y z
N MET A 1 -18.79 24.59 3.90
CA MET A 1 -17.91 24.28 5.04
C MET A 1 -17.70 22.77 5.14
N THR A 2 -16.91 22.20 4.23
CA THR A 2 -16.38 20.84 4.34
C THR A 2 -14.94 20.91 3.85
N GLU A 3 -13.98 20.91 4.77
CA GLU A 3 -12.58 20.62 4.41
C GLU A 3 -12.60 19.25 3.73
N PRO A 4 -12.11 19.11 2.48
CA PRO A 4 -12.33 17.90 1.72
C PRO A 4 -11.48 16.76 2.30
N ILE A 5 -12.07 15.56 2.34
CA ILE A 5 -11.47 14.27 2.68
C ILE A 5 -10.15 14.01 1.90
N ILE A 6 -9.92 14.78 0.83
CA ILE A 6 -8.73 14.85 -0.01
C ILE A 6 -7.43 15.12 0.77
N LYS A 7 -7.42 15.93 1.84
CA LYS A 7 -6.19 16.14 2.65
C LYS A 7 -5.74 14.86 3.40
N PRO A 8 -6.64 14.14 4.09
CA PRO A 8 -6.29 12.88 4.76
C PRO A 8 -5.76 11.78 3.81
N ILE A 9 -6.34 11.61 2.61
CA ILE A 9 -5.89 10.55 1.71
C ILE A 9 -4.47 10.80 1.19
N ASP A 10 -4.10 12.05 0.91
CA ASP A 10 -2.75 12.42 0.50
C ASP A 10 -1.73 12.16 1.61
N PHE A 11 -2.12 12.40 2.86
CA PHE A 11 -1.32 12.04 4.02
C PHE A 11 -1.10 10.53 4.08
N ILE A 12 -2.16 9.73 3.96
CA ILE A 12 -2.06 8.27 3.95
C ILE A 12 -1.11 7.82 2.83
N LEU A 13 -1.38 8.23 1.59
CA LEU A 13 -0.58 7.89 0.41
C LEU A 13 0.91 8.19 0.60
N ARG A 14 1.26 9.34 1.18
CA ARG A 14 2.66 9.72 1.48
C ARG A 14 3.32 8.85 2.56
N HIS A 15 2.54 8.30 3.48
CA HIS A 15 3.04 7.56 4.65
C HIS A 15 2.77 6.04 4.60
N LEU A 16 2.26 5.49 3.48
CA LEU A 16 2.00 4.04 3.33
C LEU A 16 3.24 3.18 3.64
N ASN A 17 4.42 3.63 3.25
CA ASN A 17 5.68 2.91 3.50
C ASN A 17 6.10 2.88 4.98
N LEU A 18 5.43 3.65 5.85
CA LEU A 18 5.64 3.68 7.30
C LEU A 18 4.56 2.89 8.06
N TYR A 19 3.55 2.36 7.36
CA TYR A 19 2.49 1.60 7.98
C TYR A 19 3.05 0.29 8.58
N PRO A 20 2.93 0.06 9.91
CA PRO A 20 3.63 -1.04 10.57
C PRO A 20 3.37 -2.43 9.98
N PRO A 21 2.14 -2.79 9.57
CA PRO A 21 1.90 -4.07 8.89
C PRO A 21 2.66 -4.23 7.56
N PHE A 22 2.77 -3.18 6.75
CA PHE A 22 3.54 -3.24 5.49
C PHE A 22 5.03 -3.30 5.76
N VAL A 23 5.52 -2.56 6.76
CA VAL A 23 6.92 -2.64 7.20
C VAL A 23 7.25 -4.05 7.70
N GLY A 24 6.38 -4.62 8.53
CA GLY A 24 6.53 -5.98 9.07
C GLY A 24 6.48 -7.07 8.00
N ALA A 25 5.66 -6.90 6.96
CA ALA A 25 5.63 -7.80 5.81
C ALA A 25 6.78 -7.57 4.81
N GLY A 26 7.49 -6.43 4.90
CA GLY A 26 8.53 -6.04 3.95
C GLY A 26 7.98 -5.50 2.62
N ILE A 27 6.72 -5.05 2.62
CA ILE A 27 6.03 -4.43 1.49
C ILE A 27 6.50 -2.97 1.34
N ARG A 28 6.69 -2.56 0.10
CA ARG A 28 7.04 -1.19 -0.28
C ARG A 28 6.23 -0.77 -1.48
N SER A 29 5.95 0.52 -1.58
CA SER A 29 5.18 1.08 -2.68
C SER A 29 5.73 2.41 -3.19
N LYS A 30 5.46 2.69 -4.46
CA LYS A 30 5.74 3.96 -5.12
C LYS A 30 4.50 4.43 -5.87
N ILE A 31 4.14 5.69 -5.68
CA ILE A 31 2.97 6.30 -6.29
C ILE A 31 3.43 7.13 -7.49
N SER A 32 2.69 7.07 -8.59
CA SER A 32 2.91 7.92 -9.77
C SER A 32 2.55 9.38 -9.49
N ARG A 33 3.10 10.30 -10.30
CA ARG A 33 2.83 11.75 -10.12
C ARG A 33 1.35 12.12 -10.26
N ASP A 34 0.61 11.38 -11.09
CA ASP A 34 -0.82 11.56 -11.33
C ASP A 34 -1.71 10.80 -10.32
N HIS A 35 -1.12 10.10 -9.34
CA HIS A 35 -1.81 9.28 -8.33
C HIS A 35 -2.74 8.19 -8.89
N ARG A 36 -2.57 7.80 -10.17
CA ARG A 36 -3.38 6.76 -10.84
C ARG A 36 -2.73 5.38 -10.85
N ARG A 37 -1.48 5.29 -10.41
CA ARG A 37 -0.73 4.04 -10.35
C ARG A 37 0.05 3.97 -9.05
N ILE A 38 -0.07 2.82 -8.39
CA ILE A 38 0.77 2.46 -7.25
C ILE A 38 1.51 1.19 -7.62
N GLU A 39 2.83 1.27 -7.66
CA GLU A 39 3.70 0.11 -7.84
C GLU A 39 4.01 -0.45 -6.45
N VAL A 40 3.73 -1.74 -6.24
CA VAL A 40 3.94 -2.41 -4.96
C VAL A 40 4.91 -3.56 -5.17
N TRP A 41 5.90 -3.69 -4.30
CA TRP A 41 6.86 -4.79 -4.32
C TRP A 41 7.17 -5.27 -2.91
N MET A 42 7.58 -6.53 -2.81
CA MET A 42 7.95 -7.17 -1.55
C MET A 42 9.20 -8.02 -1.81
N LYS A 43 10.24 -7.80 -1.00
CA LYS A 43 11.47 -8.61 -1.09
C LYS A 43 11.35 -9.82 -0.17
N LEU A 44 11.74 -11.00 -0.64
CA LEU A 44 11.79 -12.21 0.18
C LEU A 44 12.82 -12.05 1.31
N ARG A 45 12.39 -12.27 2.54
CA ARG A 45 13.17 -12.11 3.78
C ARG A 45 12.76 -13.18 4.76
N TRP A 46 13.63 -13.48 5.72
CA TRP A 46 13.41 -14.54 6.71
C TRP A 46 12.09 -14.42 7.47
N TYR A 47 11.58 -13.20 7.70
CA TYR A 47 10.34 -12.94 8.43
C TYR A 47 9.06 -12.95 7.58
N ASN A 48 9.16 -13.05 6.24
CA ASN A 48 7.99 -13.12 5.35
C ASN A 48 7.95 -14.42 4.53
N LEU A 49 8.63 -15.45 5.03
CA LEU A 49 8.58 -16.82 4.54
C LEU A 49 7.34 -17.55 5.06
N ASN A 50 6.82 -18.47 4.25
CA ASN A 50 5.90 -19.52 4.69
C ASN A 50 6.66 -20.81 5.05
N ALA A 51 5.93 -21.86 5.40
CA ALA A 51 6.49 -23.17 5.79
C ALA A 51 7.32 -23.86 4.68
N VAL A 52 7.17 -23.46 3.41
CA VAL A 52 7.87 -24.05 2.25
C VAL A 52 8.96 -23.14 1.69
N GLY A 53 9.31 -22.06 2.38
CA GLY A 53 10.42 -21.19 1.99
C GLY A 53 10.11 -20.20 0.86
N THR A 54 8.83 -19.92 0.58
CA THR A 54 8.41 -18.88 -0.36
C THR A 54 7.66 -17.76 0.37
N HIS A 55 7.21 -16.73 -0.35
CA HIS A 55 6.45 -15.65 0.25
C HIS A 55 5.20 -16.14 0.99
N PHE A 56 4.96 -15.59 2.18
CA PHE A 56 3.72 -15.82 2.91
C PHE A 56 2.52 -15.30 2.10
N GLY A 57 1.52 -16.17 1.90
CA GLY A 57 0.36 -15.88 1.05
C GLY A 57 -0.44 -14.66 1.52
N GLY A 58 -0.59 -14.47 2.84
CA GLY A 58 -1.24 -13.28 3.37
C GLY A 58 -0.49 -11.99 3.05
N SER A 59 0.85 -12.03 3.02
CA SER A 59 1.65 -10.89 2.60
C SER A 59 1.53 -10.60 1.11
N LEU A 60 1.38 -11.63 0.26
CA LEU A 60 1.07 -11.45 -1.16
C LEU A 60 -0.32 -10.82 -1.36
N TYR A 61 -1.33 -11.25 -0.60
CA TYR A 61 -2.66 -10.66 -0.69
C TYR A 61 -2.67 -9.18 -0.28
N ALA A 62 -1.90 -8.82 0.75
CA ALA A 62 -1.69 -7.42 1.16
C ALA A 62 -0.93 -6.57 0.12
N MET A 63 -0.32 -7.17 -0.91
CA MET A 63 0.20 -6.41 -2.06
C MET A 63 -0.89 -6.03 -3.08
N CYS A 64 -2.06 -6.67 -3.02
CA CYS A 64 -3.16 -6.42 -3.95
C CYS A 64 -4.22 -5.46 -3.35
N ASP A 65 -4.46 -5.56 -2.05
CA ASP A 65 -5.36 -4.70 -1.27
C ASP A 65 -4.54 -3.91 -0.23
N PRO A 66 -4.80 -2.60 0.03
CA PRO A 66 -5.96 -1.77 -0.32
C PRO A 66 -5.73 -0.78 -1.48
N TRP A 67 -4.76 -1.03 -2.35
CA TRP A 67 -4.20 -0.01 -3.25
C TRP A 67 -5.20 0.58 -4.26
N PHE A 68 -6.09 -0.25 -4.83
CA PHE A 68 -7.11 0.22 -5.78
C PHE A 68 -8.12 1.17 -5.13
N MET A 69 -8.52 0.89 -3.88
CA MET A 69 -9.43 1.78 -3.14
C MET A 69 -8.80 3.16 -2.96
N LEU A 70 -7.52 3.23 -2.60
CA LEU A 70 -6.80 4.50 -2.42
C LEU A 70 -6.70 5.30 -3.73
N ILE A 71 -6.42 4.62 -4.85
CA ILE A 71 -6.40 5.23 -6.18
C ILE A 71 -7.79 5.79 -6.53
N LEU A 72 -8.85 5.02 -6.29
CA LEU A 72 -10.23 5.41 -6.64
C LEU A 72 -10.73 6.59 -5.81
N ILE A 73 -10.52 6.59 -4.49
CA ILE A 73 -10.88 7.74 -3.63
C ILE A 73 -10.20 9.00 -4.14
N LYS A 74 -8.90 8.93 -4.45
CA LYS A 74 -8.13 10.07 -4.96
C LYS A 74 -8.61 10.52 -6.34
N ALA A 75 -8.94 9.59 -7.22
CA ALA A 75 -9.39 9.88 -8.59
C ALA A 75 -10.79 10.48 -8.64
N LEU A 76 -11.69 10.06 -7.75
CA LEU A 76 -13.08 10.55 -7.68
C LEU A 76 -13.22 11.83 -6.86
N GLY A 77 -12.20 12.23 -6.11
CA GLY A 77 -12.23 13.44 -5.28
C GLY A 77 -13.17 13.33 -4.08
N ALA A 78 -13.41 12.11 -3.62
CA ALA A 78 -14.24 11.81 -2.46
C ALA A 78 -13.58 12.27 -1.15
#